data_AF-A0A916RSM9-F1
#
_entry.id   AF-A0A916RSM9-F1
#
_cell.length_a   1.000
_cell.length_b   1.000
_cell.length_c   1.000
_cell.angle_alpha   90.00
_cell.angle_beta   90.00
_cell.angle_gamma   90.00
#
_symmetry.space_group_name_H-M   'P 1'
#
loop_
_entity.id
_entity.type
_entity.pdbx_description
1 polymer ?
#
loop_
_entity_poly.entity_id
_entity_poly.type
_entity_poly.pdbx_seq_one_letter_code
_entity_poly.pdbx_strand_id
1 'polypeptide(L)'
;MRRLIPAKYFVKLFALVLTVGLALTVVPTAMSQQQPKALPPPDAAATTAPHRTRLILKDGSYQIIMSYRVVGNVVHYISAERGGEEEEIPASLVDFDATRRWDQAHFGPSGDNANPNQPPPIDPELLKEEADRAALTPEVAKDLRLPEDDSTLILDTYRGTPELVPLAQSDSDLNRDTGHNILRAAINPLSAAHQIITLKGETANVQVHVAQPVLYLRVGDEAVPSTAGKPFTVDTHGATSIVKSGPPGGSPESRYVIVRADVRTGERVIASFQIPLLGTGHLQEDVVETTTELLPGGHWLKITPTRPLDFGEYALMEVISDTAVNLSVWDFGVHPVAPENRDVIKPEPKRPATLERRTAGQF
;
A
#
# COMPACT_ATOMS: atom_id res chain seq x y z
N MET A 1 -25.93 -4.72 -102.19
CA MET A 1 -26.55 -3.47 -102.69
C MET A 1 -27.66 -3.06 -101.74
N ARG A 2 -27.64 -1.80 -101.30
CA ARG A 2 -28.71 -0.96 -100.70
C ARG A 2 -29.89 -1.59 -99.91
N ARG A 3 -29.97 -1.14 -98.65
CA ARG A 3 -31.10 -0.45 -97.97
C ARG A 3 -32.22 -1.23 -97.24
N LEU A 4 -32.38 -0.78 -95.98
CA LEU A 4 -33.60 -0.43 -95.20
C LEU A 4 -34.51 -1.50 -94.54
N ILE A 5 -34.46 -1.52 -93.19
CA ILE A 5 -35.48 -1.42 -92.10
C ILE A 5 -36.92 -0.97 -92.54
N PRO A 6 -38.03 -0.99 -91.73
CA PRO A 6 -38.42 -1.60 -90.41
C PRO A 6 -39.80 -2.33 -90.38
N ALA A 7 -40.11 -3.21 -89.40
CA ALA A 7 -40.81 -3.03 -88.10
C ALA A 7 -42.32 -2.66 -88.06
N LYS A 8 -43.10 -3.41 -87.24
CA LYS A 8 -44.13 -3.02 -86.23
C LYS A 8 -45.50 -3.74 -86.27
N TYR A 9 -46.24 -3.53 -85.15
CA TYR A 9 -47.64 -3.85 -84.77
C TYR A 9 -47.78 -5.15 -83.93
N PHE A 10 -48.21 -5.21 -82.65
CA PHE A 10 -49.07 -4.45 -81.71
C PHE A 10 -50.59 -4.58 -81.93
N VAL A 11 -51.31 -5.06 -80.89
CA VAL A 11 -52.66 -4.64 -80.36
C VAL A 11 -53.81 -5.71 -80.31
N LYS A 12 -54.29 -5.98 -79.06
CA LYS A 12 -55.65 -6.28 -78.47
C LYS A 12 -56.43 -7.60 -78.66
N LEU A 13 -56.99 -8.11 -77.54
CA LEU A 13 -58.45 -8.35 -77.23
C LEU A 13 -58.61 -8.87 -75.76
N PHE A 14 -59.29 -8.23 -74.79
CA PHE A 14 -60.73 -8.07 -74.44
C PHE A 14 -61.44 -9.28 -73.78
N ALA A 15 -61.89 -9.15 -72.53
CA ALA A 15 -63.15 -9.72 -72.01
C ALA A 15 -63.57 -9.08 -70.66
N LEU A 16 -64.86 -8.82 -70.53
CA LEU A 16 -65.60 -8.00 -69.57
C LEU A 16 -66.77 -8.83 -69.04
N VAL A 17 -67.09 -8.79 -67.73
CA VAL A 17 -68.46 -8.98 -67.21
C VAL A 17 -68.72 -8.08 -65.98
N LEU A 18 -69.87 -7.41 -66.02
CA LEU A 18 -70.55 -6.43 -65.15
C LEU A 18 -71.45 -7.21 -64.12
N THR A 19 -71.83 -6.78 -62.90
CA THR A 19 -72.72 -5.67 -62.51
C THR A 19 -72.98 -5.65 -60.98
N VAL A 20 -73.07 -4.42 -60.39
CA VAL A 20 -74.02 -3.89 -59.34
C VAL A 20 -74.11 -4.63 -57.99
N GLY A 21 -74.03 -4.06 -56.78
CA GLY A 21 -74.10 -2.69 -56.27
C GLY A 21 -74.97 -2.69 -55.00
N LEU A 22 -74.39 -2.52 -53.79
CA LEU A 22 -75.11 -2.06 -52.59
C LEU A 22 -74.10 -1.52 -51.56
N ALA A 23 -74.30 -0.27 -51.13
CA ALA A 23 -73.49 0.40 -50.11
C ALA A 23 -74.00 0.05 -48.71
N LEU A 24 -73.09 -0.39 -47.83
CA LEU A 24 -73.25 -0.42 -46.38
C LEU A 24 -71.89 -0.09 -45.75
N THR A 25 -71.84 1.04 -45.04
CA THR A 25 -70.71 1.48 -44.23
C THR A 25 -70.61 0.62 -42.97
N VAL A 26 -69.56 -0.18 -42.83
CA VAL A 26 -69.15 -0.82 -41.56
C VAL A 26 -67.63 -0.73 -41.43
N VAL A 27 -67.20 -0.29 -40.26
CA VAL A 27 -65.84 -0.01 -39.79
C VAL A 27 -64.93 -1.25 -39.94
N PRO A 28 -63.67 -1.13 -40.40
CA PRO A 28 -62.78 -2.29 -40.49
C PRO A 28 -62.26 -2.69 -39.10
N THR A 29 -62.71 -3.84 -38.62
CA THR A 29 -61.97 -4.66 -37.65
C THR A 29 -60.82 -5.36 -38.39
N ALA A 30 -59.61 -4.82 -38.26
CA ALA A 30 -58.41 -5.52 -38.69
C ALA A 30 -58.09 -6.62 -37.67
N MET A 31 -58.29 -7.89 -38.07
CA MET A 31 -57.67 -9.03 -37.43
C MET A 31 -56.16 -8.93 -37.64
N SER A 32 -55.41 -8.69 -36.56
CA SER A 32 -53.95 -8.69 -36.56
C SER A 32 -53.43 -10.10 -36.87
N GLN A 33 -52.89 -10.30 -38.07
CA GLN A 33 -51.92 -11.37 -38.32
C GLN A 33 -50.66 -11.05 -37.49
N GLN A 34 -50.39 -11.85 -36.47
CA GLN A 34 -49.15 -11.81 -35.71
C GLN A 34 -47.99 -12.29 -36.61
N GLN A 35 -47.30 -11.34 -37.21
CA GLN A 35 -45.96 -11.52 -37.78
C GLN A 35 -44.99 -11.86 -36.62
N PRO A 36 -44.11 -12.88 -36.74
CA PRO A 36 -43.15 -13.20 -35.69
C PRO A 36 -42.22 -12.00 -35.44
N LYS A 37 -42.15 -11.59 -34.17
CA LYS A 37 -41.30 -10.51 -33.67
C LYS A 37 -39.83 -10.94 -33.85
N ALA A 38 -39.17 -10.35 -34.85
CA ALA A 38 -37.74 -10.49 -35.05
C ALA A 38 -37.00 -10.02 -33.78
N LEU A 39 -36.07 -10.84 -33.31
CA LEU A 39 -35.11 -10.48 -32.28
C LEU A 39 -34.29 -9.27 -32.77
N PRO A 40 -34.04 -8.26 -31.92
CA PRO A 40 -33.12 -7.19 -32.27
C PRO A 40 -31.70 -7.77 -32.49
N PRO A 41 -30.92 -7.21 -33.42
CA PRO A 41 -29.55 -7.63 -33.67
C PRO A 41 -28.68 -7.42 -32.41
N PRO A 42 -27.61 -8.21 -32.24
CA PRO A 42 -26.65 -7.98 -31.16
C PRO A 42 -25.98 -6.63 -31.40
N ASP A 43 -26.26 -5.65 -30.54
CA ASP A 43 -25.57 -4.37 -30.59
C ASP A 43 -24.08 -4.61 -30.45
N ALA A 44 -23.37 -4.21 -31.50
CA ALA A 44 -21.93 -4.19 -31.56
C ALA A 44 -21.40 -3.09 -30.62
N ALA A 45 -20.38 -3.47 -29.86
CA ALA A 45 -19.31 -2.59 -29.38
C ALA A 45 -19.74 -1.40 -28.49
N ALA A 46 -19.92 -1.67 -27.19
CA ALA A 46 -19.39 -0.76 -26.18
C ALA A 46 -17.89 -1.06 -26.04
N THR A 47 -17.07 -0.50 -26.93
CA THR A 47 -15.63 -0.41 -26.72
C THR A 47 -15.38 0.80 -25.83
N THR A 48 -15.67 0.67 -24.54
CA THR A 48 -15.19 1.62 -23.52
C THR A 48 -13.70 1.38 -23.32
N ALA A 49 -12.90 2.43 -23.18
CA ALA A 49 -11.50 2.29 -22.78
C ALA A 49 -11.40 1.36 -21.56
N PRO A 50 -10.37 0.49 -21.43
CA PRO A 50 -10.33 -0.51 -20.37
C PRO A 50 -10.26 0.18 -19.00
N HIS A 51 -11.41 0.32 -18.36
CA HIS A 51 -11.54 0.77 -16.98
C HIS A 51 -11.92 -0.42 -16.11
N ARG A 52 -11.41 -0.43 -14.87
CA ARG A 52 -11.75 -1.49 -13.91
C ARG A 52 -13.20 -1.30 -13.47
N THR A 53 -14.06 -2.29 -13.74
CA THR A 53 -15.47 -2.31 -13.29
C THR A 53 -15.72 -3.47 -12.34
N ARG A 54 -16.64 -3.33 -11.39
CA ARG A 54 -17.07 -4.42 -10.50
C ARG A 54 -18.19 -5.23 -11.15
N LEU A 55 -17.97 -6.53 -11.36
CA LEU A 55 -19.03 -7.50 -11.67
C LEU A 55 -19.64 -7.98 -10.35
N ILE A 56 -20.82 -7.46 -10.00
CA ILE A 56 -21.46 -7.72 -8.71
C ILE A 56 -22.27 -9.02 -8.78
N LEU A 57 -22.10 -9.88 -7.77
CA LEU A 57 -22.82 -11.14 -7.62
C LEU A 57 -24.01 -10.97 -6.67
N LYS A 58 -25.02 -11.83 -6.82
CA LYS A 58 -26.27 -11.78 -6.04
C LYS A 58 -26.10 -12.06 -4.55
N ASP A 59 -24.99 -12.68 -4.16
CA ASP A 59 -24.62 -12.89 -2.75
C ASP A 59 -23.97 -11.65 -2.11
N GLY A 60 -23.78 -10.57 -2.89
CA GLY A 60 -23.16 -9.32 -2.45
C GLY A 60 -21.64 -9.27 -2.65
N SER A 61 -21.01 -10.37 -3.05
CA SER A 61 -19.60 -10.36 -3.46
C SER A 61 -19.42 -9.75 -4.85
N TYR A 62 -18.17 -9.44 -5.23
CA TYR A 62 -17.88 -8.89 -6.55
C TYR A 62 -16.53 -9.37 -7.08
N GLN A 63 -16.38 -9.34 -8.41
CA GLN A 63 -15.11 -9.53 -9.11
C GLN A 63 -14.70 -8.21 -9.75
N ILE A 64 -13.42 -7.84 -9.68
CA ILE A 64 -12.90 -6.67 -10.41
C ILE A 64 -12.52 -7.12 -11.82
N ILE A 65 -13.16 -6.53 -12.83
CA ILE A 65 -13.07 -6.96 -14.23
C ILE A 65 -12.67 -5.81 -15.16
N MET A 66 -12.05 -6.14 -16.29
CA MET A 66 -11.71 -5.20 -17.37
C MET A 66 -12.83 -5.09 -18.39
N SER A 67 -13.51 -6.19 -18.66
CA SER A 67 -14.67 -6.27 -19.56
C SER A 67 -15.41 -7.57 -19.31
N TYR A 68 -16.67 -7.64 -19.75
CA TYR A 68 -17.43 -8.89 -19.77
C TYR A 68 -18.29 -9.00 -21.02
N ARG A 69 -18.62 -10.23 -21.41
CA ARG A 69 -19.56 -10.57 -22.46
C ARG A 69 -20.48 -11.67 -21.96
N VAL A 70 -21.77 -11.50 -22.22
CA VAL A 70 -22.75 -12.55 -21.94
C VAL A 70 -22.93 -13.41 -23.19
N VAL A 71 -22.62 -14.70 -23.08
CA VAL A 71 -22.81 -15.70 -24.14
C VAL A 71 -23.80 -16.75 -23.62
N GLY A 72 -25.05 -16.68 -24.09
CA GLY A 72 -26.11 -17.55 -23.59
C GLY A 72 -26.38 -17.32 -22.11
N ASN A 73 -26.13 -18.33 -21.28
CA ASN A 73 -26.32 -18.28 -19.81
C ASN A 73 -25.00 -18.12 -19.03
N VAL A 74 -23.89 -17.84 -19.72
CA VAL A 74 -22.56 -17.67 -19.12
C VAL A 74 -22.04 -16.26 -19.38
N VAL A 75 -21.46 -15.66 -18.36
CA VAL A 75 -20.74 -14.40 -18.43
C VAL A 75 -19.25 -14.74 -18.52
N HIS A 76 -18.66 -14.43 -19.66
CA HIS A 76 -17.21 -14.46 -19.85
C HIS A 76 -16.67 -13.08 -19.46
N TYR A 77 -15.72 -12.99 -18.55
CA TYR A 77 -15.12 -11.72 -18.14
C TYR A 77 -13.61 -11.80 -18.10
N ILE A 78 -12.96 -10.66 -18.28
CA ILE A 78 -11.51 -10.52 -18.16
C ILE A 78 -11.20 -10.01 -16.75
N SER A 79 -10.47 -10.78 -15.96
CA SER A 79 -10.13 -10.42 -14.57
C SER A 79 -9.08 -9.31 -14.51
N ALA A 80 -9.32 -8.30 -13.67
CA ALA A 80 -8.35 -7.23 -13.42
C ALA A 80 -7.21 -7.65 -12.47
N GLU A 81 -7.44 -8.71 -11.69
CA GLU A 81 -6.55 -9.15 -10.61
C GLU A 81 -5.70 -10.35 -11.02
N ARG A 82 -6.23 -11.17 -11.95
CA ARG A 82 -5.56 -12.37 -12.47
C ARG A 82 -4.97 -12.13 -13.86
N GLY A 83 -4.15 -11.09 -13.98
CA GLY A 83 -3.34 -10.84 -15.18
C GLY A 83 -4.09 -10.66 -16.50
N GLY A 84 -5.40 -10.39 -16.48
CA GLY A 84 -6.22 -10.32 -17.69
C GLY A 84 -6.68 -11.68 -18.23
N GLU A 85 -6.69 -12.73 -17.41
CA GLU A 85 -7.26 -14.02 -17.78
C GLU A 85 -8.78 -13.94 -17.98
N GLU A 86 -9.28 -14.71 -18.95
CA GLU A 86 -10.71 -14.85 -19.23
C GLU A 86 -11.30 -15.93 -18.33
N GLU A 87 -12.43 -15.62 -17.70
CA GLU A 87 -13.11 -16.48 -16.74
C GLU A 87 -14.62 -16.50 -16.96
N GLU A 88 -15.25 -17.55 -16.44
CA GLU A 88 -16.66 -17.84 -16.69
C GLU A 88 -17.46 -17.89 -15.38
N ILE A 89 -18.57 -17.16 -15.34
CA ILE A 89 -19.55 -17.23 -14.25
C ILE A 89 -20.96 -17.38 -14.84
N PRO A 90 -21.83 -18.25 -14.27
CA PRO A 90 -23.23 -18.31 -14.67
C PRO A 90 -23.92 -16.95 -14.54
N ALA A 91 -24.63 -16.53 -15.60
CA ALA A 91 -25.37 -15.26 -15.60
C ALA A 91 -26.44 -15.18 -14.49
N SER A 92 -26.92 -16.33 -14.01
CA SER A 92 -27.86 -16.42 -12.90
C SER A 92 -27.29 -15.94 -11.55
N LEU A 93 -25.96 -15.95 -11.39
CA LEU A 93 -25.27 -15.52 -10.16
C LEU A 93 -24.91 -14.05 -10.17
N VAL A 94 -24.94 -13.40 -11.34
CA VAL A 94 -24.60 -11.99 -11.50
C VAL A 94 -25.81 -11.11 -11.22
N ASP A 95 -25.62 -10.07 -10.42
CA ASP A 95 -26.56 -8.97 -10.29
C ASP A 95 -26.19 -7.86 -11.30
N PHE A 96 -26.79 -7.96 -12.49
CA PHE A 96 -26.56 -6.99 -13.57
C PHE A 96 -27.13 -5.60 -13.26
N ASP A 97 -28.12 -5.49 -12.38
CA ASP A 97 -28.69 -4.21 -12.01
C ASP A 97 -27.78 -3.49 -11.01
N ALA A 98 -27.26 -4.20 -10.02
CA ALA A 98 -26.22 -3.68 -9.14
C ALA A 98 -24.95 -3.32 -9.93
N THR A 99 -24.52 -4.19 -10.84
CA THR A 99 -23.36 -3.96 -11.72
C THR A 99 -23.55 -2.68 -12.56
N ARG A 100 -24.70 -2.49 -13.21
CA ARG A 100 -24.99 -1.27 -13.98
C ARG A 100 -25.13 -0.02 -13.12
N ARG A 101 -25.77 -0.12 -11.95
CA ARG A 101 -25.88 1.04 -11.04
C ARG A 101 -24.51 1.46 -10.54
N TRP A 102 -23.66 0.49 -10.20
CA TRP A 102 -22.28 0.77 -9.81
C TRP A 102 -21.53 1.39 -10.98
N ASP A 103 -21.59 0.80 -12.19
CA ASP A 103 -20.94 1.34 -13.39
C ASP A 103 -21.43 2.77 -13.73
N GLN A 104 -22.73 3.06 -13.60
CA GLN A 104 -23.27 4.41 -13.81
C GLN A 104 -22.89 5.40 -12.71
N ALA A 105 -22.81 4.96 -11.45
CA ALA A 105 -22.40 5.84 -10.35
C ALA A 105 -20.91 6.18 -10.41
N HIS A 106 -20.09 5.29 -10.99
CA HIS A 106 -18.63 5.42 -11.01
C HIS A 106 -18.09 5.88 -12.38
N PHE A 107 -18.81 5.60 -13.47
CA PHE A 107 -18.43 5.88 -14.87
C PHE A 107 -19.56 6.44 -15.73
N GLY A 108 -20.71 6.81 -15.13
CA GLY A 108 -21.80 7.46 -15.85
C GLY A 108 -21.37 8.78 -16.51
N PRO A 109 -22.16 9.29 -17.47
CA PRO A 109 -21.76 10.44 -18.28
C PRO A 109 -21.48 11.63 -17.37
N SER A 110 -20.19 11.93 -17.19
CA SER A 110 -19.72 13.24 -16.79
C SER A 110 -20.28 14.20 -17.83
N GLY A 111 -21.31 14.96 -17.48
CA GLY A 111 -22.06 15.78 -18.44
C GLY A 111 -21.12 16.63 -19.28
N ASP A 112 -21.12 16.37 -20.59
CA ASP A 112 -20.56 17.13 -21.73
C ASP A 112 -19.20 17.84 -21.58
N ASN A 113 -18.43 17.59 -20.52
CA ASN A 113 -17.12 18.18 -20.25
C ASN A 113 -16.12 17.13 -19.77
N ALA A 114 -16.20 15.90 -20.30
CA ALA A 114 -15.14 14.92 -20.15
C ALA A 114 -13.94 15.36 -21.01
N ASN A 115 -13.03 16.13 -20.42
CA ASN A 115 -11.72 16.38 -21.01
C ASN A 115 -10.98 15.03 -21.07
N PRO A 116 -10.65 14.47 -22.24
CA PRO A 116 -10.04 13.14 -22.37
C PRO A 116 -8.63 13.03 -21.75
N ASN A 117 -8.10 14.14 -21.22
CA ASN A 117 -6.85 14.21 -20.47
C ASN A 117 -7.02 14.09 -18.95
N GLN A 118 -8.23 13.88 -18.44
CA GLN A 118 -8.45 13.77 -16.99
C GLN A 118 -8.50 12.29 -16.58
N PRO A 119 -7.55 11.81 -15.75
CA PRO A 119 -7.59 10.45 -15.22
C PRO A 119 -8.94 10.22 -14.53
N PRO A 120 -9.56 9.03 -14.68
CA PRO A 120 -10.77 8.70 -13.94
C PRO A 120 -10.51 8.93 -12.44
N PRO A 121 -11.49 9.49 -11.71
CA PRO A 121 -11.34 9.69 -10.27
C PRO A 121 -11.04 8.35 -9.60
N ILE A 122 -9.92 8.30 -8.88
CA ILE A 122 -9.47 7.09 -8.18
C ILE A 122 -10.49 6.79 -7.06
N ASP A 123 -10.94 5.54 -6.97
CA ASP A 123 -11.86 5.05 -5.92
C ASP A 123 -11.33 5.46 -4.53
N PRO A 124 -12.13 6.10 -3.66
CA PRO A 124 -11.68 6.46 -2.32
C PRO A 124 -11.19 5.25 -1.49
N GLU A 125 -11.71 4.05 -1.72
CA GLU A 125 -11.21 2.84 -1.08
C GLU A 125 -9.79 2.50 -1.56
N LEU A 126 -9.53 2.62 -2.86
CA LEU A 126 -8.22 2.35 -3.45
C LEU A 126 -7.19 3.39 -3.01
N LEU A 127 -7.57 4.67 -2.93
CA LEU A 127 -6.71 5.72 -2.38
C LEU A 127 -6.32 5.43 -0.93
N LYS A 128 -7.28 4.93 -0.12
CA LYS A 128 -7.01 4.55 1.26
C LYS A 128 -6.03 3.38 1.32
N GLU A 129 -6.26 2.33 0.52
CA GLU A 129 -5.35 1.18 0.48
C GLU A 129 -3.95 1.56 0.01
N GLU A 130 -3.83 2.43 -1.01
CA GLU A 130 -2.53 2.92 -1.49
C GLU A 130 -1.84 3.78 -0.43
N ALA A 131 -2.61 4.60 0.32
CA ALA A 131 -2.08 5.36 1.45
C ALA A 131 -1.61 4.46 2.59
N ASP A 132 -2.38 3.42 2.95
CA ASP A 132 -2.03 2.45 3.98
C ASP A 132 -0.74 1.69 3.59
N ARG A 133 -0.63 1.26 2.32
CA ARG A 133 0.61 0.65 1.80
C ARG A 133 1.79 1.62 1.81
N ALA A 134 1.59 2.85 1.36
CA ALA A 134 2.63 3.88 1.34
C ALA A 134 3.13 4.23 2.75
N ALA A 135 2.28 4.06 3.76
CA ALA A 135 2.60 4.33 5.15
C ALA A 135 3.48 3.24 5.80
N LEU A 136 3.56 2.03 5.22
CA LEU A 136 4.53 1.00 5.64
C LEU A 136 5.96 1.41 5.28
N THR A 137 6.14 2.07 4.12
CA THR A 137 7.43 2.52 3.59
C THR A 137 7.45 4.04 3.34
N PRO A 138 7.35 4.86 4.41
CA PRO A 138 7.31 6.30 4.27
C PRO A 138 8.63 6.83 3.69
N GLU A 139 8.53 7.90 2.90
CA GLU A 139 9.69 8.62 2.36
C GLU A 139 10.22 9.59 3.41
N VAL A 140 11.50 9.43 3.78
CA VAL A 140 12.14 10.17 4.88
C VAL A 140 13.18 11.18 4.40
N ALA A 141 13.71 10.96 3.21
CA ALA A 141 14.44 11.96 2.43
C ALA A 141 14.10 11.77 0.94
N LYS A 142 14.49 12.72 0.10
CA LYS A 142 14.21 12.64 -1.34
C LYS A 142 14.70 11.31 -1.91
N ASP A 143 13.79 10.56 -2.52
CA ASP A 143 14.07 9.25 -3.13
C ASP A 143 14.56 8.18 -2.12
N LEU A 144 14.39 8.40 -0.80
CA LEU A 144 14.84 7.50 0.26
C LEU A 144 13.68 7.12 1.19
N ARG A 145 13.35 5.83 1.22
CA ARG A 145 12.21 5.28 1.95
C ARG A 145 12.66 4.32 3.04
N LEU A 146 11.87 4.24 4.11
CA LEU A 146 12.03 3.18 5.10
C LEU A 146 11.65 1.82 4.45
N PRO A 147 12.44 0.77 4.66
CA PRO A 147 12.18 -0.58 4.15
C PRO A 147 11.10 -1.30 4.97
N GLU A 148 10.48 -2.33 4.40
CA GLU A 148 9.42 -3.10 5.07
C GLU A 148 9.91 -4.09 6.12
N ASP A 149 11.20 -4.43 6.18
CA ASP A 149 11.69 -5.53 7.04
C ASP A 149 12.57 -5.06 8.21
N ASP A 150 13.24 -3.91 8.09
CA ASP A 150 14.14 -3.44 9.15
C ASP A 150 13.37 -2.85 10.32
N SER A 151 13.90 -3.04 11.53
CA SER A 151 13.28 -2.56 12.76
C SER A 151 13.84 -1.22 13.24
N THR A 152 15.12 -0.95 13.03
CA THR A 152 15.78 0.25 13.57
C THR A 152 16.82 0.79 12.60
N LEU A 153 16.62 2.03 12.18
CA LEU A 153 17.47 2.72 11.21
C LEU A 153 17.88 4.08 11.75
N ILE A 154 19.06 4.56 11.36
CA ILE A 154 19.51 5.92 11.62
C ILE A 154 19.74 6.65 10.30
N LEU A 155 19.20 7.86 10.17
CA LEU A 155 19.40 8.72 9.02
C LEU A 155 20.71 9.47 9.19
N ASP A 156 21.63 9.19 8.28
CA ASP A 156 22.91 9.84 8.16
C ASP A 156 22.98 10.72 6.89
N THR A 157 23.99 11.56 6.80
CA THR A 157 24.34 12.30 5.59
C THR A 157 25.83 12.17 5.31
N TYR A 158 26.19 11.17 4.51
CA TYR A 158 27.57 10.95 4.11
C TYR A 158 27.91 11.78 2.87
N ARG A 159 28.89 12.68 3.01
CA ARG A 159 29.38 13.55 1.91
C ARG A 159 28.26 14.28 1.15
N GLY A 160 27.22 14.70 1.87
CA GLY A 160 26.07 15.42 1.31
C GLY A 160 24.96 14.53 0.72
N THR A 161 25.08 13.20 0.80
CA THR A 161 24.03 12.27 0.38
C THR A 161 23.33 11.71 1.61
N PRO A 162 21.99 11.84 1.74
CA PRO A 162 21.24 11.21 2.82
C PRO A 162 21.21 9.70 2.61
N GLU A 163 21.41 8.93 3.68
CA GLU A 163 21.38 7.47 3.66
C GLU A 163 20.82 6.92 4.98
N LEU A 164 20.16 5.77 4.93
CA LEU A 164 19.71 5.07 6.12
C LEU A 164 20.71 3.96 6.47
N VAL A 165 21.08 3.88 7.74
CA VAL A 165 22.00 2.87 8.26
C VAL A 165 21.24 1.98 9.24
N PRO A 166 21.16 0.66 9.01
CA PRO A 166 20.58 -0.27 9.98
C PRO A 166 21.38 -0.28 11.29
N LEU A 167 20.68 -0.20 12.43
CA LEU A 167 21.29 -0.32 13.75
C LEU A 167 21.05 -1.71 14.33
N ALA A 168 22.13 -2.38 14.71
CA ALA A 168 22.05 -3.62 15.47
C ALA A 168 21.77 -3.32 16.95
N GLN A 169 20.96 -4.16 17.58
CA GLN A 169 20.79 -4.12 19.04
C GLN A 169 21.98 -4.81 19.69
N SER A 170 22.59 -4.16 20.67
CA SER A 170 23.73 -4.68 21.43
C SER A 170 23.33 -5.85 22.35
N ASP A 171 24.18 -6.89 22.37
CA ASP A 171 24.09 -8.11 23.17
C ASP A 171 22.78 -8.93 23.12
N SER A 172 22.58 -9.64 22.00
CA SER A 172 21.76 -10.85 21.98
C SER A 172 22.57 -12.03 21.40
N ASP A 173 23.27 -12.77 22.27
CA ASP A 173 23.69 -14.17 21.99
C ASP A 173 22.47 -15.13 21.93
N LEU A 174 21.26 -14.60 21.98
CA LEU A 174 19.99 -15.31 21.81
C LEU A 174 19.23 -14.70 20.63
N ASN A 175 19.27 -15.41 19.51
CA ASN A 175 18.37 -15.27 18.37
C ASN A 175 18.29 -13.86 17.73
N ARG A 176 18.85 -13.72 16.53
CA ARG A 176 18.76 -12.52 15.68
C ARG A 176 17.37 -12.27 15.09
N ASP A 177 16.35 -12.94 15.61
CA ASP A 177 14.97 -12.71 15.18
C ASP A 177 14.45 -11.48 15.92
N THR A 178 14.62 -10.34 15.24
CA THR A 178 13.87 -9.09 15.27
C THR A 178 12.62 -9.15 16.15
N GLY A 179 12.80 -9.06 17.46
CA GLY A 179 11.77 -9.07 18.48
C GLY A 179 12.29 -8.26 19.65
N HIS A 180 11.42 -7.47 20.29
CA HIS A 180 11.82 -6.60 21.40
C HIS A 180 12.38 -7.45 22.53
N ASN A 181 13.71 -7.61 22.56
CA ASN A 181 14.38 -8.21 23.69
C ASN A 181 14.32 -7.16 24.81
N ILE A 182 13.48 -7.41 25.82
CA ILE A 182 13.32 -6.51 26.94
C ILE A 182 14.14 -7.08 28.10
N LEU A 183 15.43 -6.76 28.12
CA LEU A 183 16.29 -6.99 29.28
C LEU A 183 16.12 -5.82 30.24
N ARG A 184 15.41 -6.02 31.35
CA ARG A 184 15.05 -4.92 32.26
C ARG A 184 16.10 -4.73 33.36
N ALA A 185 16.48 -3.49 33.60
CA ALA A 185 17.17 -3.09 34.83
C ALA A 185 16.35 -2.08 35.61
N ALA A 186 16.23 -2.30 36.92
CA ALA A 186 15.70 -1.30 37.84
C ALA A 186 16.81 -0.29 38.19
N ILE A 187 16.52 0.99 38.01
CA ILE A 187 17.40 2.10 38.36
C ILE A 187 16.86 2.74 39.64
N ASN A 188 17.68 2.78 40.70
CA ASN A 188 17.34 3.52 41.90
C ASN A 188 17.49 5.04 41.63
N PRO A 189 16.40 5.82 41.65
CA PRO A 189 16.42 7.24 41.27
C PRO A 189 17.25 8.11 42.23
N LEU A 190 17.51 7.64 43.45
CA LEU A 190 18.29 8.34 44.46
C LEU A 190 19.77 7.92 44.50
N SER A 191 20.18 6.96 43.67
CA SER A 191 21.57 6.49 43.62
C SER A 191 22.44 7.40 42.77
N ALA A 192 23.75 7.42 43.07
CA ALA A 192 24.74 7.99 42.18
C ALA A 192 24.81 7.16 40.87
N ALA A 193 25.27 7.81 39.80
CA ALA A 193 25.48 7.15 38.52
C ALA A 193 26.42 5.94 38.67
N HIS A 194 25.99 4.78 38.18
CA HIS A 194 26.75 3.54 38.21
C HIS A 194 26.57 2.79 36.88
N GLN A 195 27.51 1.92 36.55
CA GLN A 195 27.49 1.16 35.31
C GLN A 195 26.27 0.22 35.22
N ILE A 196 25.58 0.25 34.07
CA ILE A 196 24.41 -0.60 33.79
C ILE A 196 24.60 -1.47 32.54
N ILE A 197 25.42 -1.05 31.57
CA ILE A 197 25.71 -1.80 30.33
C ILE A 197 27.19 -1.67 30.01
N THR A 198 27.78 -2.76 29.52
CA THR A 198 29.10 -2.78 28.86
C THR A 198 28.89 -3.16 27.40
N LEU A 199 29.27 -2.27 26.49
CA LEU A 199 29.30 -2.51 25.06
C LEU A 199 30.71 -2.93 24.65
N LYS A 200 30.81 -3.94 23.78
CA LYS A 200 32.11 -4.41 23.27
C LYS A 200 32.72 -3.38 22.30
N GLY A 201 34.04 -3.24 22.35
CA GLY A 201 34.81 -2.37 21.48
C GLY A 201 34.79 -0.91 21.91
N GLU A 202 35.82 -0.17 21.49
CA GLU A 202 35.99 1.25 21.79
C GLU A 202 35.15 2.15 20.88
N THR A 203 34.65 1.60 19.78
CA THR A 203 33.87 2.30 18.75
C THR A 203 32.67 1.46 18.32
N ALA A 204 31.55 2.11 18.05
CA ALA A 204 30.40 1.48 17.42
C ALA A 204 30.74 1.09 15.98
N ASN A 205 30.08 0.04 15.48
CA ASN A 205 30.19 -0.35 14.07
C ASN A 205 29.59 0.70 13.13
N VAL A 206 28.57 1.42 13.60
CA VAL A 206 27.91 2.50 12.86
C VAL A 206 28.42 3.84 13.37
N GLN A 207 28.87 4.69 12.45
CA GLN A 207 29.41 6.02 12.73
C GLN A 207 28.67 7.04 11.86
N VAL A 208 27.87 7.90 12.47
CA VAL A 208 27.13 8.94 11.75
C VAL A 208 27.94 10.22 11.58
N HIS A 209 27.66 10.96 10.52
CA HIS A 209 28.43 12.12 10.08
C HIS A 209 27.74 13.45 10.40
N VAL A 210 26.55 13.39 11.01
CA VAL A 210 25.74 14.55 11.41
C VAL A 210 25.57 14.62 12.92
N ALA A 211 25.54 15.84 13.47
CA ALA A 211 25.39 16.07 14.90
C ALA A 211 23.96 15.84 15.43
N GLN A 212 22.95 15.80 14.57
CA GLN A 212 21.56 15.55 14.97
C GLN A 212 20.99 14.43 14.09
N PRO A 213 21.42 13.18 14.29
CA PRO A 213 20.88 12.06 13.53
C PRO A 213 19.42 11.82 13.92
N VAL A 214 18.59 11.48 12.94
CA VAL A 214 17.20 11.07 13.16
C VAL A 214 17.16 9.55 13.16
N LEU A 215 16.56 8.94 14.18
CA LEU A 215 16.39 7.50 14.27
C LEU A 215 14.96 7.13 13.92
N TYR A 216 14.79 6.05 13.16
CA TYR A 216 13.50 5.48 12.82
C TYR A 216 13.40 4.10 13.45
N LEU A 217 12.40 3.92 14.31
CA LEU A 217 12.14 2.66 15.00
C LEU A 217 10.77 2.17 14.56
N ARG A 218 10.70 0.97 14.01
CA ARG A 218 9.44 0.32 13.66
C ARG A 218 8.65 0.05 14.93
N VAL A 219 7.35 0.37 14.92
CA VAL A 219 6.42 0.05 16.00
C VAL A 219 5.98 -1.40 15.84
N GLY A 220 5.94 -2.12 16.97
CA GLY A 220 5.56 -3.52 16.97
C GLY A 220 4.08 -3.62 16.67
N ASP A 221 3.71 -4.56 15.81
CA ASP A 221 2.36 -4.73 15.29
C ASP A 221 1.37 -5.09 16.42
N GLU A 222 0.84 -4.10 17.13
CA GLU A 222 -0.47 -4.21 17.76
C GLU A 222 -1.48 -3.60 16.78
N ALA A 223 -2.16 -4.47 16.04
CA ALA A 223 -3.31 -4.18 15.19
C ALA A 223 -3.06 -3.45 13.85
N VAL A 224 -2.39 -4.13 12.92
CA VAL A 224 -2.99 -4.27 11.58
C VAL A 224 -3.63 -5.65 11.51
N PRO A 225 -4.95 -5.79 11.30
CA PRO A 225 -5.49 -7.08 10.91
C PRO A 225 -4.82 -7.44 9.58
N SER A 226 -3.83 -8.33 9.66
CA SER A 226 -3.31 -9.03 8.50
C SER A 226 -4.50 -9.48 7.67
N THR A 227 -4.65 -8.88 6.50
CA THR A 227 -5.66 -9.31 5.52
C THR A 227 -5.18 -10.61 4.83
N ALA A 228 -4.05 -11.19 5.25
CA ALA A 228 -3.72 -12.58 5.01
C ALA A 228 -4.28 -13.44 6.14
N GLY A 229 -5.12 -14.41 5.79
CA GLY A 229 -5.93 -15.22 6.69
C GLY A 229 -5.22 -15.70 7.96
N LYS A 230 -5.97 -15.69 9.08
CA LYS A 230 -5.56 -16.20 10.38
C LYS A 230 -4.85 -17.57 10.24
N PRO A 231 -3.58 -17.72 10.65
CA PRO A 231 -2.98 -19.05 10.71
C PRO A 231 -3.75 -19.90 11.72
N PHE A 232 -4.01 -21.15 11.36
CA PHE A 232 -4.75 -22.11 12.16
C PHE A 232 -3.97 -22.40 13.46
N THR A 233 -4.43 -21.88 14.60
CA THR A 233 -3.85 -22.19 15.91
C THR A 233 -4.54 -23.42 16.48
N VAL A 234 -3.76 -24.46 16.79
CA VAL A 234 -4.24 -25.68 17.46
C VAL A 234 -4.11 -25.49 18.97
N ASP A 235 -5.22 -25.64 19.71
CA ASP A 235 -5.26 -25.55 21.16
C ASP A 235 -4.59 -26.76 21.84
N THR A 236 -3.32 -26.63 22.24
CA THR A 236 -2.58 -27.66 22.98
C THR A 236 -2.72 -27.57 24.50
N HIS A 237 -3.92 -27.23 25.00
CA HIS A 237 -4.37 -27.37 26.40
C HIS A 237 -3.25 -27.41 27.46
N GLY A 238 -2.62 -26.25 27.70
CA GLY A 238 -1.85 -26.00 28.91
C GLY A 238 -0.49 -26.71 29.02
N ALA A 239 0.51 -26.25 28.26
CA ALA A 239 1.92 -26.45 28.62
C ALA A 239 2.88 -25.45 27.96
N THR A 240 2.56 -24.17 27.91
CA THR A 240 3.57 -23.10 27.83
C THR A 240 2.96 -21.79 28.30
N SER A 241 3.31 -21.35 29.51
CA SER A 241 3.26 -19.92 29.86
C SER A 241 4.33 -19.21 29.03
N ILE A 242 4.02 -18.99 27.74
CA ILE A 242 4.73 -18.02 26.91
C ILE A 242 4.40 -16.68 27.54
N VAL A 243 5.38 -16.12 28.24
CA VAL A 243 5.47 -14.68 28.49
C VAL A 243 5.04 -14.02 27.20
N LYS A 244 4.00 -13.18 27.22
CA LYS A 244 3.62 -12.35 26.07
C LYS A 244 4.85 -11.51 25.72
N SER A 245 5.69 -12.03 24.83
CA SER A 245 6.67 -11.25 24.09
C SER A 245 5.81 -10.26 23.32
N GLY A 246 5.94 -8.98 23.68
CA GLY A 246 5.32 -7.91 22.91
C GLY A 246 5.76 -8.01 21.44
N PRO A 247 4.97 -7.47 20.51
CA PRO A 247 5.30 -7.52 19.09
C PRO A 247 6.70 -6.95 18.79
N PRO A 248 7.31 -7.31 17.65
CA PRO A 248 8.62 -6.81 17.23
C PRO A 248 8.52 -5.35 16.76
N GLY A 249 8.58 -4.40 17.70
CA GLY A 249 8.84 -2.99 17.44
C GLY A 249 8.60 -2.13 18.69
N GLY A 250 9.17 -0.92 18.72
CA GLY A 250 9.12 -0.04 19.88
C GLY A 250 7.68 0.21 20.31
N SER A 251 7.39 0.24 21.62
CA SER A 251 6.04 0.65 22.03
C SER A 251 5.84 2.13 21.70
N PRO A 252 4.69 2.54 21.14
CA PRO A 252 4.44 3.94 20.81
C PRO A 252 4.36 4.85 22.05
N GLU A 253 4.14 4.25 23.22
CA GLU A 253 4.15 4.93 24.53
C GLU A 253 5.54 4.92 25.20
N SER A 254 6.52 4.24 24.59
CA SER A 254 7.86 4.14 25.14
C SER A 254 8.60 5.47 24.99
N ARG A 255 9.30 5.87 26.05
CA ARG A 255 10.18 7.03 26.03
C ARG A 255 11.58 6.59 25.63
N TYR A 256 12.20 7.28 24.68
CA TYR A 256 13.57 7.02 24.27
C TYR A 256 14.51 8.15 24.68
N VAL A 257 15.73 7.79 25.07
CA VAL A 257 16.81 8.74 25.35
C VAL A 257 18.08 8.30 24.64
N ILE A 258 18.92 9.25 24.27
CA ILE A 258 20.26 8.97 23.77
C ILE A 258 21.22 9.15 24.94
N VAL A 259 21.99 8.12 25.26
CA VAL A 259 22.95 8.14 26.37
C VAL A 259 24.36 8.09 25.79
N ARG A 260 25.25 8.93 26.31
CA ARG A 260 26.67 8.93 25.96
C ARG A 260 27.37 7.78 26.67
N ALA A 261 28.22 7.07 25.94
CA ALA A 261 29.03 6.00 26.50
C ALA A 261 30.42 6.52 26.94
N ASP A 262 30.88 6.06 28.10
CA ASP A 262 32.24 6.23 28.60
C ASP A 262 33.16 5.22 27.87
N VAL A 263 34.01 5.71 26.98
CA VAL A 263 34.93 4.88 26.19
C VAL A 263 36.13 4.48 27.04
N ARG A 264 36.36 3.17 27.20
CA ARG A 264 37.48 2.58 27.92
C ARG A 264 38.28 1.67 26.99
N THR A 265 39.40 1.14 27.48
CA THR A 265 40.22 0.21 26.69
C THR A 265 39.44 -1.07 26.38
N GLY A 266 39.12 -1.28 25.10
CA GLY A 266 38.41 -2.46 24.60
C GLY A 266 36.89 -2.50 24.82
N GLU A 267 36.30 -1.50 25.50
CA GLU A 267 34.87 -1.48 25.84
C GLU A 267 34.32 -0.06 25.96
N ARG A 268 33.00 0.07 25.90
CA ARG A 268 32.26 1.30 26.18
C ARG A 268 31.25 1.04 27.29
N VAL A 269 31.13 1.95 28.24
CA VAL A 269 30.29 1.77 29.42
C VAL A 269 29.16 2.78 29.42
N ILE A 270 27.94 2.32 29.64
CA ILE A 270 26.78 3.19 29.87
C ILE A 270 26.47 3.21 31.36
N ALA A 271 26.37 4.41 31.92
CA ALA A 271 25.99 4.64 33.31
C ALA A 271 24.47 4.86 33.45
N SER A 272 23.94 4.54 34.63
CA SER A 272 22.59 4.88 35.04
C SER A 272 22.42 6.39 35.13
N PHE A 273 21.21 6.87 34.87
CA PHE A 273 20.84 8.27 34.98
C PHE A 273 19.55 8.44 35.79
N GLN A 274 19.24 9.69 36.16
CA GLN A 274 18.04 10.01 36.94
C GLN A 274 16.83 10.13 36.01
N ILE A 275 16.07 9.04 35.91
CA ILE A 275 14.83 9.00 35.11
C ILE A 275 13.81 10.08 35.54
N PRO A 276 13.60 10.36 36.85
CA PRO A 276 12.66 11.40 37.27
C PRO A 276 13.03 12.82 36.82
N LEU A 277 14.28 13.03 36.40
CA LEU A 277 14.78 14.32 35.92
C LEU A 277 14.52 14.52 34.41
N LEU A 278 14.13 13.46 33.68
CA LEU A 278 13.79 13.56 32.26
C LEU A 278 12.52 14.40 32.05
N GLY A 279 12.59 15.37 31.14
CA GLY A 279 11.49 16.27 30.79
C GLY A 279 11.32 17.44 31.75
N THR A 280 12.14 17.56 32.79
CA THR A 280 12.10 18.72 33.72
C THR A 280 12.96 19.89 33.23
N GLY A 281 13.71 19.71 32.13
CA GLY A 281 14.66 20.69 31.61
C GLY A 281 15.97 20.78 32.40
N HIS A 282 16.19 19.92 33.40
CA HIS A 282 17.46 19.83 34.10
C HIS A 282 18.42 18.96 33.29
N LEU A 283 19.57 19.54 32.93
CA LEU A 283 20.58 18.86 32.13
C LEU A 283 21.23 17.71 32.92
N GLN A 284 21.34 16.56 32.27
CA GLN A 284 22.20 15.45 32.68
C GLN A 284 23.32 15.34 31.65
N GLU A 285 24.58 15.30 32.10
CA GLU A 285 25.76 15.39 31.24
C GLU A 285 25.74 14.33 30.12
N ASP A 286 25.57 13.07 30.52
CA ASP A 286 25.61 11.91 29.61
C ASP A 286 24.26 11.56 28.99
N VAL A 287 23.21 12.37 29.19
CA VAL A 287 21.87 12.09 28.64
C VAL A 287 21.41 13.20 27.72
N VAL A 288 20.92 12.79 26.57
CA VAL A 288 20.29 13.66 25.58
C VAL A 288 18.84 13.19 25.42
N GLU A 289 17.91 14.06 25.81
CA GLU A 289 16.48 13.81 25.61
C GLU A 289 16.14 13.79 24.13
N THR A 290 15.10 13.04 23.76
CA THR A 290 14.62 12.94 22.39
C THR A 290 13.17 13.36 22.28
N THR A 291 12.77 13.87 21.12
CA THR A 291 11.37 13.94 20.72
C THR A 291 11.01 12.69 19.93
N THR A 292 9.82 12.15 20.19
CA THR A 292 9.30 10.98 19.48
C THR A 292 8.01 11.37 18.76
N GLU A 293 7.97 11.12 17.45
CA GLU A 293 6.82 11.41 16.58
C GLU A 293 6.37 10.10 15.90
N LEU A 294 5.10 9.75 15.99
CA LEU A 294 4.54 8.64 15.24
C LEU A 294 4.30 9.08 13.78
N LEU A 295 4.93 8.40 12.83
CA LEU A 295 4.75 8.68 11.40
C LEU A 295 3.34 8.25 10.93
N PRO A 296 2.85 8.80 9.80
CA PRO A 296 1.59 8.36 9.19
C PRO A 296 1.54 6.83 9.04
N GLY A 297 0.37 6.24 9.29
CA GLY A 297 0.16 4.79 9.33
C GLY A 297 0.50 4.12 10.65
N GLY A 298 1.23 4.77 11.56
CA GLY A 298 1.48 4.23 12.90
C GLY A 298 2.53 3.12 12.96
N HIS A 299 3.23 2.84 11.87
CA HIS A 299 4.22 1.75 11.79
C HIS A 299 5.63 2.16 12.23
N TRP A 300 5.89 3.46 12.37
CA TRP A 300 7.23 4.00 12.59
C TRP A 300 7.22 5.14 13.59
N LEU A 301 8.13 5.08 14.55
CA LEU A 301 8.52 6.21 15.39
C LEU A 301 9.71 6.91 14.75
N LYS A 302 9.62 8.23 14.65
CA LYS A 302 10.72 9.12 14.34
C LYS A 302 11.23 9.71 15.66
N ILE A 303 12.48 9.43 15.99
CA ILE A 303 13.14 9.83 17.22
C ILE A 303 14.23 10.84 16.86
N THR A 304 14.16 12.03 17.44
CA THR A 304 15.10 13.13 17.14
C THR A 304 15.73 13.64 18.44
N PRO A 305 17.07 13.78 18.52
CA PRO A 305 17.69 14.39 19.68
C PRO A 305 17.24 15.85 19.83
N THR A 306 16.96 16.27 21.06
CA THR A 306 16.52 17.64 21.39
C THR A 306 17.62 18.69 21.25
N ARG A 307 18.89 18.25 21.20
CA ARG A 307 20.08 19.08 21.03
C ARG A 307 21.11 18.36 20.17
N PRO A 308 22.01 19.08 19.48
CA PRO A 308 23.16 18.47 18.80
C PRO A 308 23.98 17.60 19.74
N LEU A 309 24.38 16.44 19.22
CA LEU A 309 25.33 15.52 19.81
C LEU A 309 26.75 15.99 19.48
N ASP A 310 27.61 15.99 20.49
CA ASP A 310 29.05 16.16 20.30
C ASP A 310 29.66 14.90 19.69
N PHE A 311 30.94 14.97 19.31
CA PHE A 311 31.66 13.77 18.88
C PHE A 311 31.79 12.79 20.03
N GLY A 312 31.56 11.52 19.76
CA GLY A 312 31.62 10.47 20.77
C GLY A 312 30.76 9.27 20.43
N GLU A 313 30.64 8.39 21.41
CA GLU A 313 29.95 7.11 21.33
C GLU A 313 28.64 7.20 22.12
N TYR A 314 27.56 6.70 21.54
CA TYR A 314 26.21 6.86 22.05
C TYR A 314 25.41 5.57 21.91
N ALA A 315 24.31 5.50 22.66
CA ALA A 315 23.31 4.47 22.46
C ALA A 315 21.90 5.04 22.63
N LEU A 316 20.98 4.57 21.78
CA LEU A 316 19.55 4.78 21.96
C LEU A 316 19.04 3.77 23.00
N MET A 317 18.44 4.28 24.07
CA MET A 317 17.91 3.49 25.18
C MET A 317 16.43 3.74 25.37
N GLU A 318 15.68 2.66 25.58
CA GLU A 318 14.27 2.69 25.95
C GLU A 318 14.10 2.81 27.47
N VAL A 319 13.35 3.82 27.90
CA VAL A 319 12.92 4.02 29.29
C VAL A 319 11.55 3.37 29.44
N ILE A 320 11.50 2.29 30.22
CA ILE A 320 10.31 1.45 30.41
C ILE A 320 9.35 2.08 31.42
N SER A 321 9.89 2.67 32.48
CA SER A 321 9.15 3.37 33.52
C SER A 321 10.02 4.44 34.18
N ASP A 322 9.46 5.13 35.18
CA ASP A 322 10.19 6.07 36.06
C ASP A 322 11.38 5.47 36.84
N THR A 323 11.51 4.15 36.82
CA THR A 323 12.43 3.36 37.64
C THR A 323 13.08 2.21 36.86
N ALA A 324 12.79 2.04 35.58
CA ALA A 324 13.30 0.93 34.79
C ALA A 324 13.65 1.32 33.36
N VAL A 325 14.72 0.72 32.84
CA VAL A 325 15.19 0.88 31.46
C VAL A 325 15.36 -0.48 30.78
N ASN A 326 15.36 -0.46 29.45
CA ASN A 326 15.76 -1.60 28.63
C ASN A 326 17.29 -1.58 28.42
N LEU A 327 17.94 -2.69 28.74
CA LEU A 327 19.38 -2.88 28.59
C LEU A 327 19.77 -3.26 27.16
N SER A 328 18.81 -3.70 26.34
CA SER A 328 19.06 -3.98 24.93
C SER A 328 18.99 -2.66 24.14
N VAL A 329 20.15 -2.06 23.91
CA VAL A 329 20.28 -0.71 23.30
C VAL A 329 20.82 -0.77 21.88
N TRP A 330 20.60 0.29 21.10
CA TRP A 330 21.20 0.44 19.76
C TRP A 330 22.34 1.44 19.82
N ASP A 331 23.57 0.99 19.61
CA ASP A 331 24.77 1.84 19.72
C ASP A 331 25.21 2.42 18.37
N PHE A 332 25.73 3.65 18.41
CA PHE A 332 26.27 4.37 17.26
C PHE A 332 27.29 5.42 17.74
N GLY A 333 28.24 5.77 16.88
CA GLY A 333 29.15 6.89 17.12
C GLY A 333 28.80 8.10 16.27
N VAL A 334 29.19 9.29 16.72
CA VAL A 334 29.12 10.54 15.96
C VAL A 334 30.53 10.98 15.62
N HIS A 335 30.90 10.85 14.35
CA HIS A 335 32.24 11.17 13.87
C HIS A 335 32.21 11.67 12.42
N PRO A 336 32.39 12.99 12.18
CA PRO A 336 32.12 13.61 10.86
C PRO A 336 33.10 13.21 9.75
N VAL A 337 34.24 12.61 10.10
CA VAL A 337 35.26 12.14 9.14
C VAL A 337 35.47 10.62 9.19
N ALA A 338 34.52 9.88 9.76
CA ALA A 338 34.56 8.42 9.71
C ALA A 338 34.44 7.90 8.26
N PRO A 339 34.85 6.65 8.01
CA PRO A 339 34.52 5.96 6.77
C PRO A 339 33.00 5.80 6.60
N GLU A 340 32.57 5.59 5.35
CA GLU A 340 31.18 5.27 5.03
C GLU A 340 30.71 4.01 5.77
N ASN A 341 29.47 4.03 6.24
CA ASN A 341 28.88 2.88 6.91
C ASN A 341 28.67 1.72 5.93
N ARG A 342 28.62 0.49 6.47
CA ARG A 342 28.27 -0.70 5.69
C ARG A 342 26.75 -0.85 5.63
N ASP A 343 26.27 -1.60 4.63
CA ASP A 343 24.86 -1.98 4.50
C ASP A 343 23.88 -0.78 4.47
N VAL A 344 24.37 0.36 3.94
CA VAL A 344 23.60 1.60 3.80
C VAL A 344 22.51 1.46 2.73
N ILE A 345 21.33 1.98 3.04
CA ILE A 345 20.25 2.14 2.08
C ILE A 345 20.36 3.53 1.48
N LYS A 346 20.60 3.58 0.17
CA LYS A 346 20.81 4.81 -0.58
C LYS A 346 19.52 5.28 -1.27
N PRO A 347 19.41 6.57 -1.61
CA PRO A 347 18.28 7.07 -2.37
C PRO A 347 18.19 6.37 -3.73
N GLU A 348 17.00 5.86 -4.05
CA GLU A 348 16.69 5.19 -5.32
C GLU A 348 15.77 6.09 -6.15
N PRO A 349 16.30 6.77 -7.20
CA PRO A 349 15.48 7.67 -8.01
C PRO A 349 14.37 6.87 -8.69
N LYS A 350 13.14 7.37 -8.61
CA LYS A 350 11.99 6.79 -9.30
C LYS A 350 12.29 6.70 -10.80
N ARG A 351 12.44 5.48 -11.33
CA ARG A 351 12.59 5.30 -12.78
C ARG A 351 11.31 5.79 -13.48
N PRO A 352 11.42 6.59 -14.54
CA PRO A 352 10.24 6.95 -15.32
C PRO A 352 9.65 5.67 -15.94
N ALA A 353 8.34 5.48 -15.75
CA ALA A 353 7.62 4.39 -16.39
C ALA A 353 7.72 4.56 -17.91
N THR A 354 8.63 3.83 -18.54
CA THR A 354 8.73 3.79 -20.00
C THR A 354 7.65 2.83 -20.47
N LEU A 355 6.44 3.36 -20.68
CA LEU A 355 5.40 2.63 -21.38
C LEU A 355 5.80 2.55 -22.85
N GLU A 356 6.44 1.45 -23.24
CA GLU A 356 6.65 1.18 -24.67
C GLU A 356 5.27 1.07 -25.34
N ARG A 357 4.91 2.11 -26.08
CA ARG A 357 3.73 2.10 -26.92
C ARG A 357 3.96 1.06 -28.01
N ARG A 358 3.42 -0.16 -27.83
CA ARG A 358 3.32 -1.14 -28.91
C ARG A 358 2.64 -0.43 -30.09
N THR A 359 3.41 -0.20 -31.15
CA THR A 359 2.89 0.40 -32.37
C THR A 359 1.97 -0.62 -33.02
N ALA A 360 0.67 -0.34 -33.01
CA ALA A 360 -0.30 -1.12 -33.75
C ALA A 360 0.00 -0.95 -35.25
N GLY A 361 0.52 -2.00 -35.89
CA GLY A 361 0.76 -1.97 -37.33
C GLY A 361 1.71 -3.05 -37.79
N GLN A 362 1.25 -4.31 -37.79
CA GLN A 362 1.64 -5.33 -38.78
C GLN A 362 0.74 -6.56 -38.58
N PHE A 363 -0.39 -6.56 -39.30
CA PHE A 363 -1.06 -7.78 -39.77
C PHE A 363 -1.51 -7.54 -41.20
#